data_AF-A0AAV2MRL5-F1
#
_entry.id   AF-A0AAV2MRL5-F1
#
_cell.length_a   1.000
_cell.length_b   1.000
_cell.length_c   1.000
_cell.angle_alpha   90.00
_cell.angle_beta   90.00
_cell.angle_gamma   90.00
#
_symmetry.space_group_name_H-M   'P 1'
#
loop_
_entity.id
_entity.type
_entity.pdbx_description
1 polymer ?
#
loop_
_entity_poly.entity_id
_entity_poly.type
_entity_poly.pdbx_seq_one_letter_code
_entity_poly.pdbx_strand_id
1 'polypeptide(L)'
;MESAEDDDAEWRAPCSISLVPSLELSNITSSTPHKVIVHFDMDCFYAQVEMLRNPALRHVPLGIQQKYIVVTCNYLAREQGLTKLMSVTEAKEKCPELVLVKGEDLTHYRELSHKVTELLVSYCPLVERLGFDENFMDITEMVERRLQQYETCTFNGHVYSNNYSEDKAKMYPWLAVGTFKPNQQTTLLPEDISSIMGSLSSVRKVQGIGHQTAKRLQGLGVSSIKDLQIFPLDNLAREFGESSARRLKNIAIGSDDSAVTPTGAPQSLSDEDSFKKMSSPKEVLEKIQELLACLVERMHNDGRRPQTLRLTIRRYSASNKWYSRESRQGPIPSHIGQKIINGNFDNAVDQLTSLAMKLFYKMVVSNKAFHLTLINSISSKDPNDHFTQSG
;
A
#
# COMPACT_ATOMS: atom_id res chain seq x y z
N MET A 1 -18.31 -9.57 13.20
CA MET A 1 -18.18 -9.21 11.78
C MET A 1 -18.41 -7.73 11.75
N GLU A 2 -17.35 -6.93 11.93
CA GLU A 2 -17.39 -5.54 11.48
C GLU A 2 -17.18 -5.63 9.97
N SER A 3 -18.20 -5.20 9.23
CA SER A 3 -18.15 -5.03 7.78
C SER A 3 -16.88 -4.26 7.44
N ALA A 4 -16.11 -4.75 6.48
CA ALA A 4 -15.14 -3.90 5.80
C ALA A 4 -15.95 -2.74 5.20
N GLU A 5 -15.86 -1.56 5.83
CA GLU A 5 -16.51 -0.36 5.33
C GLU A 5 -16.07 -0.14 3.90
N ASP A 6 -17.05 0.05 3.04
CA ASP A 6 -16.93 0.13 1.60
C ASP A 6 -16.03 1.31 1.23
N ASP A 7 -14.78 1.03 0.84
CA ASP A 7 -13.79 2.06 0.49
C ASP A 7 -13.96 2.61 -0.92
N ASP A 8 -14.71 1.90 -1.80
CA ASP A 8 -14.82 2.25 -3.22
C ASP A 8 -16.20 2.82 -3.63
N ALA A 9 -17.26 2.66 -2.83
CA ALA A 9 -18.63 3.00 -3.25
C ALA A 9 -19.00 4.50 -3.19
N GLU A 10 -18.26 5.32 -2.45
CA GLU A 10 -18.69 6.69 -2.10
C GLU A 10 -18.21 7.78 -3.07
N TRP A 11 -17.34 7.46 -4.04
CA TRP A 11 -16.87 8.41 -5.05
C TRP A 11 -17.88 8.69 -6.17
N ARG A 12 -19.13 8.19 -6.06
CA ARG A 12 -20.21 8.35 -7.05
C ARG A 12 -21.23 9.45 -6.73
N ALA A 13 -20.93 10.40 -5.85
CA ALA A 13 -21.88 11.46 -5.52
C ALA A 13 -22.05 12.46 -6.69
N PRO A 14 -23.29 12.74 -7.17
CA PRO A 14 -23.53 13.78 -8.16
C PRO A 14 -23.49 15.16 -7.47
N CYS A 15 -22.58 16.03 -7.89
CA CYS A 15 -22.48 17.37 -7.35
C CYS A 15 -23.58 18.27 -7.97
N SER A 16 -24.49 18.77 -7.13
CA SER A 16 -25.54 19.71 -7.54
C SER A 16 -25.00 21.14 -7.61
N ILE A 17 -25.28 21.81 -8.72
CA ILE A 17 -24.77 23.14 -9.07
C ILE A 17 -25.64 24.23 -8.41
N SER A 18 -24.99 25.26 -7.86
CA SER A 18 -25.60 26.57 -7.68
C SER A 18 -24.59 27.68 -8.03
N LEU A 19 -25.04 28.67 -8.79
CA LEU A 19 -24.26 29.78 -9.34
C LEU A 19 -24.08 30.90 -8.30
N VAL A 20 -22.85 31.41 -8.13
CA VAL A 20 -22.57 32.66 -7.40
C VAL A 20 -21.53 33.49 -8.16
N PRO A 21 -21.61 34.84 -8.22
CA PRO A 21 -20.79 35.65 -9.11
C PRO A 21 -19.36 35.89 -8.61
N SER A 22 -18.52 36.19 -9.60
CA SER A 22 -17.08 36.45 -9.62
C SER A 22 -16.54 37.50 -8.64
N LEU A 23 -15.38 37.20 -8.04
CA LEU A 23 -14.48 38.13 -7.37
C LEU A 23 -13.06 38.05 -7.98
N GLU A 24 -12.41 39.20 -8.08
CA GLU A 24 -11.10 39.42 -8.70
C GLU A 24 -9.95 38.83 -7.87
N LEU A 25 -8.99 38.18 -8.53
CA LEU A 25 -7.80 37.60 -7.90
C LEU A 25 -6.70 38.65 -7.70
N SER A 26 -6.37 38.95 -6.45
CA SER A 26 -5.12 39.61 -6.07
C SER A 26 -3.97 38.59 -5.98
N ASN A 27 -2.82 38.96 -6.58
CA ASN A 27 -1.55 38.24 -6.58
C ASN A 27 -1.17 37.62 -5.22
N ILE A 28 -1.12 36.29 -5.15
CA ILE A 28 -0.52 35.55 -4.03
C ILE A 28 0.92 35.21 -4.42
N THR A 29 1.86 36.04 -3.97
CA THR A 29 3.28 35.71 -3.95
C THR A 29 3.55 34.79 -2.75
N SER A 30 3.55 33.47 -2.96
CA SER A 30 4.10 32.53 -1.98
C SER A 30 5.52 32.14 -2.42
N SER A 31 6.49 32.25 -1.51
CA SER A 31 7.94 32.14 -1.78
C SER A 31 8.47 30.71 -1.80
N THR A 32 7.60 29.71 -1.98
CA THR A 32 7.97 28.30 -2.11
C THR A 32 7.37 27.75 -3.40
N PRO A 33 8.15 27.16 -4.32
CA PRO A 33 7.62 26.58 -5.53
C PRO A 33 6.57 25.52 -5.17
N HIS A 34 5.40 25.64 -5.78
CA HIS A 34 4.29 24.73 -5.55
C HIS A 34 4.64 23.35 -6.13
N LYS A 35 4.73 22.33 -5.27
CA LYS A 35 5.00 20.95 -5.71
C LYS A 35 3.86 20.41 -6.57
N VAL A 36 4.20 19.74 -7.67
CA VAL A 36 3.25 19.06 -8.55
C VAL A 36 3.44 17.55 -8.42
N ILE A 37 2.48 16.86 -7.80
CA ILE A 37 2.59 15.44 -7.47
C ILE A 37 1.54 14.63 -8.24
N VAL A 38 1.98 13.59 -8.94
CA VAL A 38 1.08 12.63 -9.58
C VAL A 38 1.04 11.36 -8.76
N HIS A 39 -0.16 10.92 -8.39
CA HIS A 39 -0.41 9.62 -7.79
C HIS A 39 -0.99 8.69 -8.85
N PHE A 40 -0.27 7.61 -9.13
CA PHE A 40 -0.71 6.51 -9.98
C PHE A 40 -1.29 5.41 -9.10
N ASP A 41 -2.47 4.93 -9.42
CA ASP A 41 -3.18 3.83 -8.74
C ASP A 41 -3.75 2.90 -9.82
N MET A 42 -3.24 1.67 -9.89
CA MET A 42 -3.62 0.71 -10.92
C MET A 42 -4.96 0.04 -10.64
N ASP A 43 -5.82 0.05 -11.65
CA ASP A 43 -7.13 -0.59 -11.61
C ASP A 43 -7.08 -2.08 -11.32
N CYS A 44 -7.75 -2.49 -10.23
CA CYS A 44 -7.95 -3.89 -9.84
C CYS A 44 -6.69 -4.77 -10.03
N PHE A 45 -5.53 -4.27 -9.60
CA PHE A 45 -4.20 -4.69 -10.04
C PHE A 45 -4.02 -6.21 -10.21
N TYR A 46 -4.27 -7.04 -9.18
CA TYR A 46 -4.07 -8.49 -9.32
C TYR A 46 -4.99 -9.13 -10.37
N ALA A 47 -6.24 -8.68 -10.45
CA ALA A 47 -7.17 -9.15 -11.47
C ALA A 47 -6.69 -8.74 -12.87
N GLN A 48 -6.17 -7.53 -13.03
CA GLN A 48 -5.60 -7.06 -14.29
C GLN A 48 -4.37 -7.89 -14.71
N VAL A 49 -3.48 -8.21 -13.78
CA VAL A 49 -2.34 -9.10 -14.04
C VAL A 49 -2.79 -10.48 -14.51
N GLU A 50 -3.77 -11.09 -13.86
CA GLU A 50 -4.30 -12.41 -14.28
C GLU A 50 -5.01 -12.33 -15.65
N MET A 51 -5.73 -11.24 -15.94
CA MET A 51 -6.33 -10.99 -17.26
C MET A 51 -5.31 -10.73 -18.38
N LEU A 52 -4.10 -10.28 -18.05
CA LEU A 52 -2.98 -10.19 -18.99
C LEU A 52 -2.39 -11.56 -19.27
N ARG A 53 -2.22 -12.39 -18.23
CA ARG A 53 -1.67 -13.75 -18.32
C ARG A 53 -2.64 -14.72 -19.03
N ASN A 54 -3.93 -14.58 -18.78
CA ASN A 54 -4.98 -15.35 -19.43
C ASN A 54 -6.07 -14.42 -19.99
N PRO A 55 -6.00 -14.06 -21.29
CA PRO A 55 -6.96 -13.15 -21.92
C PRO A 55 -8.42 -13.60 -21.86
N ALA A 56 -8.70 -14.90 -21.72
CA ALA A 56 -10.07 -15.42 -21.59
C ALA A 56 -10.78 -14.87 -20.33
N LEU A 57 -10.02 -14.44 -19.31
CA LEU A 57 -10.57 -13.91 -18.06
C LEU A 57 -11.09 -12.47 -18.18
N ARG A 58 -10.84 -11.77 -19.29
CA ARG A 58 -11.25 -10.37 -19.49
C ARG A 58 -12.77 -10.18 -19.61
N HIS A 59 -13.46 -11.23 -20.01
CA HIS A 59 -14.88 -11.18 -20.39
C HIS A 59 -15.79 -11.88 -19.37
N VAL A 60 -15.26 -12.23 -18.20
CA VAL A 60 -16.01 -12.91 -17.13
C VAL A 60 -15.80 -12.19 -15.80
N PRO A 61 -16.76 -12.27 -14.86
CA PRO A 61 -16.54 -11.82 -13.48
C PRO A 61 -15.36 -12.59 -12.87
N LEU A 62 -14.31 -11.88 -12.49
CA LEU A 62 -13.07 -12.45 -11.97
C LEU A 62 -12.80 -11.94 -10.55
N GLY A 63 -12.56 -12.87 -9.63
CA GLY A 63 -12.05 -12.61 -8.29
C GLY A 63 -10.68 -13.24 -8.08
N ILE A 64 -9.79 -12.51 -7.42
CA ILE A 64 -8.49 -13.05 -6.98
C ILE A 64 -8.62 -13.52 -5.54
N GLN A 65 -8.38 -14.81 -5.32
CA GLN A 65 -8.54 -15.47 -4.04
C GLN A 65 -7.20 -15.63 -3.32
N GLN A 66 -7.14 -15.20 -2.06
CA GLN A 66 -6.09 -15.60 -1.13
C GLN A 66 -6.74 -16.29 0.07
N LYS A 67 -6.44 -17.57 0.27
CA LYS A 67 -7.10 -18.42 1.27
C LYS A 67 -8.62 -18.40 1.11
N TYR A 68 -9.35 -17.67 1.97
CA TYR A 68 -10.82 -17.63 2.00
C TYR A 68 -11.39 -16.25 1.65
N ILE A 69 -10.55 -15.35 1.16
CA ILE A 69 -10.89 -13.95 0.87
C ILE A 69 -10.66 -13.67 -0.62
N VAL A 70 -11.59 -12.97 -1.24
CA VAL A 70 -11.41 -12.32 -2.54
C VAL A 70 -10.71 -10.99 -2.29
N VAL A 71 -9.40 -10.95 -2.52
CA VAL A 71 -8.58 -9.76 -2.19
C VAL A 71 -8.87 -8.58 -3.11
N THR A 72 -9.17 -8.86 -4.37
CA THR A 72 -9.65 -7.89 -5.35
C THR A 72 -10.42 -8.62 -6.45
N CYS A 73 -11.19 -7.88 -7.24
CA CYS A 73 -11.96 -8.40 -8.37
C CYS A 73 -11.98 -7.38 -9.52
N ASN A 74 -12.20 -7.87 -10.75
CA ASN A 74 -12.32 -7.01 -11.92
C ASN A 74 -13.64 -6.22 -11.91
N TYR A 75 -13.76 -5.22 -12.78
CA TYR A 75 -14.93 -4.34 -12.80
C TYR A 75 -16.24 -5.08 -13.15
N LEU A 76 -16.20 -6.13 -13.97
CA LEU A 76 -17.37 -6.99 -14.24
C LEU A 76 -17.92 -7.62 -12.97
N ALA A 77 -17.06 -8.10 -12.08
CA ALA A 77 -17.47 -8.62 -10.78
C ALA A 77 -17.99 -7.50 -9.85
N ARG A 78 -17.38 -6.31 -9.88
CA ARG A 78 -17.83 -5.15 -9.08
C ARG A 78 -19.23 -4.67 -9.48
N GLU A 79 -19.54 -4.69 -10.77
CA GLU A 79 -20.89 -4.37 -11.28
C GLU A 79 -21.96 -5.30 -10.72
N GLN A 80 -21.60 -6.53 -10.35
CA GLN A 80 -22.47 -7.49 -9.67
C GLN A 80 -22.47 -7.36 -8.14
N GLY A 81 -21.87 -6.29 -7.59
CA GLY A 81 -21.88 -6.00 -6.16
C GLY A 81 -20.77 -6.69 -5.35
N LEU A 82 -19.76 -7.25 -6.01
CA LEU A 82 -18.56 -7.72 -5.31
C LEU A 82 -17.69 -6.54 -4.91
N THR A 83 -17.12 -6.63 -3.71
CA THR A 83 -16.20 -5.63 -3.15
C THR A 83 -14.88 -6.27 -2.77
N LYS A 84 -13.85 -5.44 -2.55
CA LYS A 84 -12.53 -5.89 -2.10
C LYS A 84 -12.63 -6.52 -0.71
N LEU A 85 -11.78 -7.50 -0.43
CA LEU A 85 -11.67 -8.18 0.86
C LEU A 85 -12.93 -8.94 1.32
N MET A 86 -13.84 -9.26 0.39
CA MET A 86 -15.03 -10.06 0.64
C MET A 86 -14.69 -11.54 0.89
N SER A 87 -15.49 -12.25 1.69
CA SER A 87 -15.30 -13.71 1.82
C SER A 87 -15.64 -14.43 0.51
N VAL A 88 -14.96 -15.53 0.22
CA VAL A 88 -15.25 -16.35 -0.99
C VAL A 88 -16.69 -16.84 -1.00
N THR A 89 -17.23 -17.19 0.17
CA THR A 89 -18.64 -17.63 0.32
C THR A 89 -19.60 -16.53 -0.11
N GLU A 90 -19.47 -15.32 0.45
CA GLU A 90 -20.32 -14.18 0.13
C GLU A 90 -20.15 -13.75 -1.34
N ALA A 91 -18.93 -13.76 -1.86
CA ALA A 91 -18.65 -13.42 -3.25
C ALA A 91 -19.36 -14.39 -4.22
N LYS A 92 -19.39 -15.69 -3.89
CA LYS A 92 -20.08 -16.71 -4.67
C LYS A 92 -21.60 -16.68 -4.52
N GLU A 93 -22.11 -16.23 -3.38
CA GLU A 93 -23.53 -15.97 -3.19
C GLU A 93 -24.01 -14.78 -4.05
N LYS A 94 -23.20 -13.72 -4.13
CA LYS A 94 -23.49 -12.53 -4.95
C LYS A 94 -23.31 -12.77 -6.45
N CYS A 95 -22.28 -13.54 -6.83
CA CYS A 95 -21.96 -13.89 -8.22
C CYS A 95 -21.68 -15.41 -8.31
N PRO A 96 -22.70 -16.25 -8.59
CA PRO A 96 -22.53 -17.68 -8.73
C PRO A 96 -21.52 -18.07 -9.83
N GLU A 97 -21.52 -17.33 -10.94
CA GLU A 97 -20.64 -17.51 -12.10
C GLU A 97 -19.20 -17.00 -11.90
N LEU A 98 -18.87 -16.45 -10.73
CA LEU A 98 -17.57 -15.86 -10.43
C LEU A 98 -16.43 -16.82 -10.72
N VAL A 99 -15.49 -16.42 -11.59
CA VAL A 99 -14.25 -17.16 -11.79
C VAL A 99 -13.25 -16.74 -10.71
N LEU A 100 -12.67 -17.72 -10.02
CA LEU A 100 -11.67 -17.47 -8.97
C LEU A 100 -10.30 -17.96 -9.40
N VAL A 101 -9.31 -17.06 -9.30
CA VAL A 101 -7.90 -17.39 -9.52
C VAL A 101 -7.13 -17.24 -8.21
N LYS A 102 -6.27 -18.21 -7.90
CA LYS A 102 -5.43 -18.16 -6.70
C LYS A 102 -4.35 -17.09 -6.85
N GLY A 103 -4.31 -16.14 -5.92
CA GLY A 103 -3.33 -15.05 -5.88
C GLY A 103 -2.39 -15.12 -4.68
N GLU A 104 -2.15 -16.30 -4.11
CA GLU A 104 -1.25 -16.48 -2.95
C GLU A 104 0.23 -16.31 -3.34
N ASP A 105 0.61 -16.76 -4.54
CA ASP A 105 1.91 -16.48 -5.11
C ASP A 105 1.92 -15.05 -5.68
N LEU A 106 2.74 -14.20 -5.07
CA LEU A 106 2.84 -12.79 -5.40
C LEU A 106 3.91 -12.47 -6.45
N THR A 107 4.59 -13.48 -7.01
CA THR A 107 5.75 -13.30 -7.89
C THR A 107 5.43 -12.44 -9.10
N HIS A 108 4.43 -12.82 -9.90
CA HIS A 108 4.04 -12.10 -11.11
C HIS A 108 3.51 -10.67 -10.81
N TYR A 109 2.77 -10.50 -9.71
CA TYR A 109 2.29 -9.17 -9.28
C TYR A 109 3.45 -8.25 -8.91
N ARG A 110 4.45 -8.78 -8.19
CA ARG A 110 5.65 -8.04 -7.81
C ARG A 110 6.48 -7.65 -9.02
N GLU A 111 6.69 -8.57 -9.96
CA GLU A 111 7.43 -8.30 -11.20
C GLU A 111 6.79 -7.19 -12.03
N LEU A 112 5.47 -7.26 -12.27
CA LEU A 112 4.76 -6.22 -13.01
C LEU A 112 4.75 -4.89 -12.26
N SER A 113 4.62 -4.92 -10.94
CA SER A 113 4.73 -3.73 -10.11
C SER A 113 6.10 -3.05 -10.28
N HIS A 114 7.20 -3.81 -10.28
CA HIS A 114 8.54 -3.25 -10.52
C HIS A 114 8.67 -2.67 -11.93
N LYS A 115 8.18 -3.36 -12.96
CA LYS A 115 8.19 -2.85 -14.34
C LYS A 115 7.45 -1.52 -14.49
N VAL A 116 6.32 -1.35 -13.79
CA VAL A 116 5.58 -0.09 -13.79
C VAL A 116 6.39 1.01 -13.11
N THR A 117 6.99 0.75 -11.95
CA THR A 117 7.88 1.73 -11.30
C THR A 117 9.08 2.08 -12.18
N GLU A 118 9.74 1.11 -12.81
CA GLU A 118 10.87 1.34 -13.73
C GLU A 118 10.48 2.23 -14.90
N LEU A 119 9.28 2.00 -15.47
CA LEU A 119 8.73 2.87 -16.50
C LEU A 119 8.55 4.30 -16.00
N LEU A 120 7.95 4.51 -14.82
CA LEU A 120 7.78 5.84 -14.24
C LEU A 120 9.12 6.53 -13.95
N VAL A 121 10.09 5.77 -13.42
CA VAL A 121 11.45 6.25 -13.14
C VAL A 121 12.16 6.73 -14.42
N SER A 122 11.87 6.10 -15.57
CA SER A 122 12.41 6.55 -16.86
C SER A 122 11.96 7.96 -17.28
N TYR A 123 10.82 8.45 -16.74
CA TYR A 123 10.33 9.81 -16.96
C TYR A 123 10.78 10.80 -15.88
N CYS A 124 10.83 10.39 -14.62
CA CYS A 124 11.32 11.19 -13.50
C CYS A 124 11.98 10.30 -12.44
N PRO A 125 13.16 10.63 -11.92
CA PRO A 125 13.80 9.83 -10.88
C PRO A 125 13.08 9.88 -9.51
N LEU A 126 12.23 10.88 -9.27
CA LEU A 126 11.50 11.06 -8.02
C LEU A 126 10.19 10.26 -8.02
N VAL A 127 10.31 8.94 -7.85
CA VAL A 127 9.18 8.00 -7.77
C VAL A 127 9.19 7.22 -6.46
N GLU A 128 8.11 7.36 -5.69
CA GLU A 128 7.88 6.63 -4.45
C GLU A 128 6.78 5.58 -4.64
N ARG A 129 7.03 4.33 -4.26
CA ARG A 129 6.06 3.24 -4.30
C ARG A 129 5.27 3.17 -3.01
N LEU A 130 3.97 2.98 -3.13
CA LEU A 130 3.09 2.58 -2.03
C LEU A 130 2.45 1.23 -2.35
N GLY A 131 2.97 0.16 -1.75
CA GLY A 131 2.52 -1.19 -2.08
C GLY A 131 2.96 -1.67 -3.46
N PHE A 132 2.08 -2.38 -4.17
CA PHE A 132 2.37 -2.93 -5.50
C PHE A 132 1.70 -2.14 -6.63
N ASP A 133 0.58 -1.51 -6.35
CA ASP A 133 -0.28 -0.88 -7.35
C ASP A 133 -0.22 0.64 -7.38
N GLU A 134 0.44 1.27 -6.40
CA GLU A 134 0.49 2.71 -6.30
C GLU A 134 1.91 3.29 -6.38
N ASN A 135 2.05 4.44 -7.04
CA ASN A 135 3.28 5.22 -7.09
C ASN A 135 2.97 6.73 -7.00
N PHE A 136 3.75 7.46 -6.21
CA PHE A 136 3.81 8.92 -6.22
C PHE A 136 4.99 9.37 -7.07
N MET A 137 4.80 10.43 -7.86
CA MET A 137 5.82 10.99 -8.74
C MET A 137 5.85 12.50 -8.58
N ASP A 138 6.99 13.07 -8.20
CA ASP A 138 7.17 14.52 -8.18
C ASP A 138 7.57 14.99 -9.58
N ILE A 139 6.66 15.73 -10.23
CA ILE A 139 6.86 16.23 -11.59
C ILE A 139 7.08 17.75 -11.62
N THR A 140 7.38 18.37 -10.48
CA THR A 140 7.50 19.83 -10.33
C THR A 140 8.48 20.40 -11.36
N GLU A 141 9.70 19.86 -11.43
CA GLU A 141 10.73 20.30 -12.38
C GLU A 141 10.31 20.05 -13.84
N MET A 142 9.61 18.94 -14.12
CA MET A 142 9.12 18.64 -15.46
C MET A 142 8.09 19.67 -15.93
N VAL A 143 7.21 20.11 -15.02
CA VAL A 143 6.21 21.14 -15.31
C VAL A 143 6.87 22.50 -15.53
N GLU A 144 7.75 22.92 -14.63
CA GLU A 144 8.46 24.20 -14.73
C GLU A 144 9.22 24.32 -16.07
N ARG A 145 9.95 23.27 -16.45
CA ARG A 145 10.67 23.22 -17.74
C ARG A 145 9.72 23.32 -18.94
N ARG A 146 8.56 22.65 -18.89
CA ARG A 146 7.58 22.71 -19.99
C ARG A 146 6.94 24.09 -20.10
N LEU A 147 6.62 24.75 -18.98
CA LEU A 147 6.07 26.10 -18.98
C LEU A 147 7.06 27.14 -19.54
N GLN A 148 8.37 26.90 -19.41
CA GLN A 148 9.40 27.74 -20.04
C GLN A 148 9.55 27.47 -21.54
N GLN A 149 9.32 26.22 -21.98
CA GLN A 149 9.52 25.81 -23.37
C GLN A 149 8.30 26.08 -24.28
N TYR A 150 7.09 26.04 -23.73
CA TYR A 150 5.85 26.14 -24.49
C TYR A 150 4.99 27.30 -23.98
N GLU A 151 4.56 28.19 -24.86
CA GLU A 151 3.65 29.30 -24.53
C GLU A 151 2.22 28.81 -24.21
N THR A 152 1.85 27.62 -24.70
CA THR A 152 0.53 27.03 -24.51
C THR A 152 0.61 25.54 -24.18
N CYS A 153 -0.05 25.13 -23.10
CA CYS A 153 -0.26 23.74 -22.72
C CYS A 153 -1.73 23.36 -22.90
N THR A 154 -2.01 22.17 -23.41
CA THR A 154 -3.36 21.59 -23.48
C THR A 154 -3.59 20.66 -22.29
N PHE A 155 -4.72 20.79 -21.61
CA PHE A 155 -5.14 19.89 -20.55
C PHE A 155 -6.01 18.75 -21.10
N ASN A 156 -5.81 17.54 -20.59
CA ASN A 156 -6.67 16.39 -20.88
C ASN A 156 -6.92 15.65 -19.56
N GLY A 157 -8.18 15.49 -19.16
CA GLY A 157 -8.58 14.88 -17.89
C GLY A 157 -9.78 15.56 -17.24
N HIS A 158 -10.14 15.11 -16.04
CA HIS A 158 -11.19 15.73 -15.23
C HIS A 158 -10.58 16.71 -14.23
N VAL A 159 -11.32 17.78 -13.91
CA VAL A 159 -11.02 18.66 -12.76
C VAL A 159 -12.09 18.42 -11.71
N TYR A 160 -11.70 18.17 -10.46
CA TYR A 160 -12.59 17.72 -9.37
C TYR A 160 -13.89 18.55 -9.25
N SER A 161 -13.84 19.86 -9.47
CA SER A 161 -14.98 20.78 -9.33
C SER A 161 -15.63 21.22 -10.65
N ASN A 162 -15.12 20.79 -11.82
CA ASN A 162 -15.63 21.09 -13.19
C ASN A 162 -15.99 22.56 -13.52
N ASN A 163 -15.68 23.53 -12.65
CA ASN A 163 -16.09 24.92 -12.77
C ASN A 163 -15.08 25.82 -13.50
N TYR A 164 -14.05 25.23 -14.13
CA TYR A 164 -12.98 25.97 -14.78
C TYR A 164 -13.16 25.96 -16.30
N SER A 165 -13.22 27.16 -16.88
CA SER A 165 -13.00 27.33 -18.32
C SER A 165 -11.58 26.89 -18.67
N GLU A 166 -11.40 26.26 -19.84
CA GLU A 166 -10.13 25.71 -20.36
C GLU A 166 -8.92 26.66 -20.19
N ASP A 167 -9.16 27.98 -20.20
CA ASP A 167 -8.15 29.02 -20.08
C ASP A 167 -7.46 29.15 -18.70
N LYS A 168 -8.08 28.67 -17.61
CA LYS A 168 -7.57 28.85 -16.23
C LYS A 168 -6.76 27.66 -15.68
N ALA A 169 -6.65 26.56 -16.44
CA ALA A 169 -5.87 25.38 -16.05
C ALA A 169 -4.34 25.60 -16.01
N LYS A 170 -3.86 26.83 -16.29
CA LYS A 170 -2.46 27.14 -16.55
C LYS A 170 -1.55 27.28 -15.31
N MET A 171 -2.06 27.29 -14.07
CA MET A 171 -1.24 27.91 -13.01
C MET A 171 -1.36 27.37 -11.58
N TYR A 172 -1.60 26.08 -11.33
CA TYR A 172 -1.65 25.61 -9.93
C TYR A 172 -1.12 24.18 -9.76
N PRO A 173 -0.55 23.85 -8.59
CA PRO A 173 -0.04 22.52 -8.30
C PRO A 173 -1.12 21.45 -8.41
N TRP A 174 -0.73 20.31 -8.96
CA TRP A 174 -1.63 19.19 -9.24
C TRP A 174 -1.45 18.11 -8.20
N LEU A 175 -2.59 17.61 -7.70
CA LEU A 175 -2.69 16.29 -7.12
C LEU A 175 -3.64 15.48 -8.00
N ALA A 176 -3.17 14.35 -8.53
CA ALA A 176 -4.02 13.41 -9.25
C ALA A 176 -4.75 12.49 -8.25
N VAL A 177 -6.07 12.42 -8.26
CA VAL A 177 -6.85 11.61 -7.29
C VAL A 177 -7.73 10.58 -8.02
N GLY A 178 -7.85 9.38 -7.45
CA GLY A 178 -8.69 8.27 -7.94
C GLY A 178 -10.20 8.48 -7.81
N THR A 179 -10.70 9.70 -7.97
CA THR A 179 -12.14 10.04 -7.90
C THR A 179 -12.92 9.42 -9.06
N PHE A 180 -12.43 9.56 -10.29
CA PHE A 180 -13.00 8.93 -11.47
C PHE A 180 -12.24 7.62 -11.77
N LYS A 181 -12.93 6.48 -11.62
CA LYS A 181 -12.44 5.13 -11.96
C LYS A 181 -13.53 4.36 -12.73
N PRO A 182 -13.17 3.39 -13.59
CA PRO A 182 -11.81 2.99 -13.99
C PRO A 182 -11.15 3.91 -15.01
N ASN A 183 -9.83 3.77 -15.15
CA ASN A 183 -8.98 4.27 -16.25
C ASN A 183 -9.22 5.75 -16.60
N GLN A 184 -9.32 6.58 -15.58
CA GLN A 184 -9.51 8.03 -15.69
C GLN A 184 -8.53 8.74 -14.76
N GLN A 185 -8.38 10.04 -14.98
CA GLN A 185 -7.52 10.91 -14.18
C GLN A 185 -8.29 12.13 -13.72
N THR A 186 -8.03 12.56 -12.48
CA THR A 186 -8.67 13.72 -11.86
C THR A 186 -7.60 14.65 -11.33
N THR A 187 -7.64 15.93 -11.69
CA THR A 187 -6.77 16.96 -11.11
C THR A 187 -7.52 17.68 -9.99
N LEU A 188 -6.84 17.82 -8.85
CA LEU A 188 -7.26 18.63 -7.70
C LEU A 188 -6.48 19.94 -7.67
N LEU A 189 -7.19 21.06 -7.53
CA LEU A 189 -6.63 22.41 -7.40
C LEU A 189 -6.57 22.83 -5.91
N PRO A 190 -5.67 23.73 -5.51
CA PRO A 190 -5.52 24.18 -4.12
C PRO A 190 -6.81 24.67 -3.47
N GLU A 191 -7.63 25.41 -4.22
CA GLU A 191 -8.91 25.95 -3.74
C GLU A 191 -9.96 24.87 -3.46
N ASP A 192 -9.83 23.70 -4.08
CA ASP A 192 -10.73 22.56 -3.89
C ASP A 192 -10.33 21.68 -2.70
N ILE A 193 -9.14 21.88 -2.10
CA ILE A 193 -8.64 21.06 -0.97
C ILE A 193 -9.62 21.06 0.21
N SER A 194 -10.15 22.22 0.58
CA SER A 194 -11.10 22.30 1.70
C SER A 194 -12.40 21.55 1.41
N SER A 195 -12.87 21.61 0.15
CA SER A 195 -14.07 20.91 -0.31
C SER A 195 -13.89 19.39 -0.23
N ILE A 196 -12.81 18.87 -0.83
CA ILE A 196 -12.56 17.42 -0.84
C ILE A 196 -12.34 16.88 0.58
N MET A 197 -11.57 17.59 1.43
CA MET A 197 -11.37 17.19 2.83
C MET A 197 -12.68 17.21 3.63
N GLY A 198 -13.56 18.17 3.35
CA GLY A 198 -14.88 18.26 3.97
C GLY A 198 -15.88 17.21 3.48
N SER A 199 -15.65 16.62 2.31
CA SER A 199 -16.49 15.57 1.72
C SER A 199 -16.25 14.18 2.31
N LEU A 200 -15.11 13.96 2.99
CA LEU A 200 -14.76 12.66 3.55
C LEU A 200 -15.66 12.31 4.74
N SER A 201 -16.31 11.16 4.65
CA SER A 201 -17.27 10.65 5.64
C SER A 201 -16.63 10.26 6.99
N SER A 202 -15.32 9.98 7.02
CA SER A 202 -14.60 9.53 8.22
C SER A 202 -13.13 9.92 8.19
N VAL A 203 -12.54 10.12 9.38
CA VAL A 203 -11.08 10.33 9.54
C VAL A 203 -10.25 9.20 8.96
N ARG A 204 -10.77 7.97 8.92
CA ARG A 204 -10.05 6.79 8.41
C ARG A 204 -9.83 6.82 6.89
N LYS A 205 -10.58 7.65 6.16
CA LYS A 205 -10.42 7.83 4.71
C LYS A 205 -9.21 8.69 4.35
N VAL A 206 -8.67 9.44 5.31
CA VAL A 206 -7.46 10.25 5.10
C VAL A 206 -6.23 9.36 5.16
N GLN A 207 -5.43 9.42 4.09
CA GLN A 207 -4.15 8.72 4.03
C GLN A 207 -3.27 9.13 5.23
N GLY A 208 -2.73 8.12 5.92
CA GLY A 208 -1.96 8.31 7.15
C GLY A 208 -2.75 8.12 8.45
N ILE A 209 -4.08 8.05 8.42
CA ILE A 209 -4.93 7.70 9.57
C ILE A 209 -5.37 6.24 9.50
N GLY A 210 -4.59 5.34 10.08
CA GLY A 210 -4.92 3.92 10.17
C GLY A 210 -5.94 3.59 11.27
N HIS A 211 -6.39 2.33 11.32
CA HIS A 211 -7.41 1.83 12.26
C HIS A 211 -7.12 2.18 13.74
N GLN A 212 -5.87 1.99 14.20
CA GLN A 212 -5.51 2.27 15.59
C GLN A 212 -5.58 3.77 15.91
N THR A 213 -5.10 4.61 15.00
CA THR A 213 -5.16 6.06 15.15
C THR A 213 -6.61 6.54 15.15
N ALA A 214 -7.43 6.07 14.21
CA ALA A 214 -8.85 6.39 14.15
C ALA A 214 -9.60 5.97 15.43
N LYS A 215 -9.31 4.77 15.95
CA LYS A 215 -9.92 4.29 17.22
C LYS A 215 -9.54 5.17 18.41
N ARG A 216 -8.29 5.62 18.49
CA ARG A 216 -7.83 6.53 19.56
C ARG A 216 -8.48 7.90 19.43
N LEU A 217 -8.58 8.43 18.21
CA LEU A 217 -9.30 9.68 17.90
C LEU A 217 -10.79 9.57 18.31
N GLN A 218 -11.44 8.46 17.99
CA GLN A 218 -12.82 8.20 18.39
C GLN A 218 -12.97 8.19 19.93
N GLY A 219 -11.99 7.63 20.65
CA GLY A 219 -11.94 7.68 22.11
C GLY A 219 -11.82 9.09 22.69
N LEU A 220 -11.33 10.05 21.90
CA LEU A 220 -11.30 11.48 22.22
C LEU A 220 -12.55 12.24 21.76
N GLY A 221 -13.54 11.55 21.18
CA GLY A 221 -14.74 12.18 20.60
C GLY A 221 -14.52 12.78 19.20
N VAL A 222 -13.43 12.43 18.52
CA VAL A 222 -13.13 12.89 17.15
C VAL A 222 -13.58 11.83 16.16
N SER A 223 -14.63 12.13 15.40
CA SER A 223 -15.24 11.18 14.43
C SER A 223 -15.17 11.66 12.99
N SER A 224 -15.15 12.98 12.78
CA SER A 224 -15.09 13.61 11.46
C SER A 224 -13.79 14.38 11.24
N ILE A 225 -13.52 14.74 9.98
CA ILE A 225 -12.40 15.64 9.64
C ILE A 225 -12.57 17.01 10.30
N LYS A 226 -13.81 17.53 10.34
CA LYS A 226 -14.13 18.81 10.99
C LYS A 226 -13.81 18.77 12.48
N ASP A 227 -14.15 17.67 13.16
CA ASP A 227 -13.82 17.48 14.57
C ASP A 227 -12.29 17.57 14.76
N LEU A 228 -11.52 16.87 13.92
CA LEU A 228 -10.06 16.86 13.98
C LEU A 228 -9.45 18.25 13.69
N GLN A 229 -10.04 18.99 12.75
CA GLN A 229 -9.64 20.36 12.41
C GLN A 229 -9.86 21.34 13.57
N ILE A 230 -10.92 21.20 14.36
CA ILE A 230 -11.17 22.09 15.52
C ILE A 230 -10.57 21.57 16.82
N PHE A 231 -10.19 20.28 16.88
CA PHE A 231 -9.69 19.68 18.11
C PHE A 231 -8.37 20.34 18.57
N PRO A 232 -8.21 20.66 19.87
CA PRO A 232 -7.02 21.34 20.38
C PRO A 232 -5.73 20.55 20.17
N LEU A 233 -4.69 21.20 19.63
CA LEU A 233 -3.40 20.58 19.36
C LEU A 233 -2.77 19.98 20.62
N ASP A 234 -2.82 20.69 21.75
CA ASP A 234 -2.25 20.22 23.02
C ASP A 234 -2.88 18.91 23.51
N ASN A 235 -4.17 18.72 23.28
CA ASN A 235 -4.87 17.49 23.64
C ASN A 235 -4.43 16.33 22.73
N LEU A 236 -4.25 16.58 21.42
CA LEU A 236 -3.68 15.58 20.50
C LEU A 236 -2.24 15.26 20.87
N ALA A 237 -1.44 16.25 21.24
CA ALA A 237 -0.04 16.07 21.61
C ALA A 237 0.10 15.19 22.87
N ARG A 238 -0.79 15.34 23.86
CA ARG A 238 -0.83 14.47 25.04
C ARG A 238 -1.14 13.02 24.70
N GLU A 239 -1.99 12.77 23.71
CA GLU A 239 -2.35 11.41 23.31
C GLU A 239 -1.31 10.80 22.36
N PHE A 240 -0.94 11.49 21.28
CA PHE A 240 -0.16 10.93 20.16
C PHE A 240 1.31 11.33 20.14
N GLY A 241 1.72 12.27 21.00
CA GLY A 241 3.00 12.96 20.93
C GLY A 241 2.98 14.13 19.94
N GLU A 242 3.90 15.07 20.14
CA GLU A 242 3.93 16.36 19.45
C GLU A 242 4.00 16.24 17.92
N SER A 243 4.91 15.40 17.40
CA SER A 243 5.09 15.23 15.95
C SER A 243 3.85 14.64 15.28
N SER A 244 3.29 13.59 15.85
CA SER A 244 2.08 12.94 15.35
C SER A 244 0.88 13.89 15.42
N ALA A 245 0.73 14.66 16.50
CA ALA A 245 -0.36 15.61 16.65
C ALA A 245 -0.32 16.71 15.58
N ARG A 246 0.85 17.29 15.31
CA ARG A 246 1.03 18.26 14.23
C ARG A 246 0.73 17.65 12.87
N ARG A 247 1.24 16.45 12.60
CA ARG A 247 0.94 15.72 11.36
C ARG A 247 -0.55 15.50 11.19
N LEU A 248 -1.26 15.04 12.23
CA LEU A 248 -2.71 14.84 12.19
C LEU A 248 -3.48 16.14 11.91
N LYS A 249 -3.03 17.28 12.47
CA LYS A 249 -3.63 18.59 12.19
C LYS A 249 -3.38 19.04 10.75
N ASN A 250 -2.16 18.85 10.25
CA ASN A 250 -1.80 19.22 8.88
C ASN A 250 -2.60 18.40 7.85
N ILE A 251 -2.65 17.07 7.98
CA ILE A 251 -3.40 16.24 7.04
C ILE A 251 -4.90 16.51 7.12
N ALA A 252 -5.44 16.91 8.28
CA ALA A 252 -6.86 17.26 8.41
C ALA A 252 -7.25 18.50 7.61
N ILE A 253 -6.30 19.40 7.31
CA ILE A 253 -6.51 20.57 6.43
C ILE A 253 -5.98 20.34 5.01
N GLY A 254 -5.58 19.11 4.68
CA GLY A 254 -5.02 18.76 3.38
C GLY A 254 -3.59 19.26 3.15
N SER A 255 -2.84 19.51 4.22
CA SER A 255 -1.43 19.91 4.17
C SER A 255 -0.52 18.72 4.45
N ASP A 256 0.39 18.43 3.52
CA ASP A 256 1.45 17.44 3.65
C ASP A 256 2.72 17.98 2.99
N ASP A 257 3.77 18.19 3.80
CA ASP A 257 5.05 18.72 3.36
C ASP A 257 6.07 17.63 3.01
N SER A 258 5.71 16.36 3.20
CA SER A 258 6.57 15.23 2.88
C SER A 258 7.04 15.27 1.42
N ALA A 259 8.29 14.84 1.22
CA ALA A 259 8.86 14.74 -0.12
C ALA A 259 8.56 13.36 -0.69
N VAL A 260 8.30 13.30 -1.99
CA VAL A 260 8.32 12.02 -2.72
C VAL A 260 9.76 11.54 -2.75
N THR A 261 10.01 10.41 -2.08
CA THR A 261 11.35 9.84 -1.96
C THR A 261 11.53 8.65 -2.90
N PRO A 262 12.62 8.58 -3.69
CA PRO A 262 12.91 7.41 -4.48
C PRO A 262 12.93 6.15 -3.60
N THR A 263 12.00 5.22 -3.83
CA THR A 263 11.91 4.02 -2.98
C THR A 263 13.16 3.15 -3.05
N GLY A 264 13.81 3.15 -4.22
CA GLY A 264 15.01 2.34 -4.47
C GLY A 264 14.73 0.84 -4.32
N ALA A 265 15.78 0.09 -4.02
CA ALA A 265 15.69 -1.35 -3.84
C ALA A 265 14.97 -1.70 -2.51
N PRO A 266 14.21 -2.81 -2.44
CA PRO A 266 13.48 -3.19 -1.22
C PRO A 266 14.40 -3.29 0.01
N GLN A 267 13.99 -2.70 1.13
CA GLN A 267 14.75 -2.76 2.39
C GLN A 267 14.66 -4.12 3.09
N SER A 268 13.62 -4.90 2.77
CA SER A 268 13.44 -6.25 3.26
C SER A 268 12.73 -7.13 2.24
N LEU A 269 13.00 -8.43 2.31
CA LEU A 269 12.25 -9.47 1.58
C LEU A 269 11.53 -10.34 2.61
N SER A 270 10.29 -10.73 2.32
CA SER A 270 9.52 -11.57 3.23
C SER A 270 8.57 -12.51 2.50
N ASP A 271 8.33 -13.69 3.07
CA ASP A 271 7.18 -14.53 2.72
C ASP A 271 6.38 -14.84 3.97
N GLU A 272 5.06 -14.82 3.80
CA GLU A 272 4.07 -15.03 4.85
C GLU A 272 3.07 -16.08 4.39
N ASP A 273 2.71 -16.99 5.30
CA ASP A 273 1.59 -17.89 5.10
C ASP A 273 0.66 -17.85 6.31
N SER A 274 -0.64 -17.94 6.05
CA SER A 274 -1.69 -17.96 7.06
C SER A 274 -2.52 -19.23 6.97
N PHE A 275 -2.91 -19.76 8.13
CA PHE A 275 -3.55 -21.06 8.24
C PHE A 275 -4.53 -21.10 9.42
N LYS A 276 -5.48 -22.04 9.38
CA LYS A 276 -6.52 -22.16 10.41
C LYS A 276 -5.94 -22.59 11.76
N LYS A 277 -5.07 -23.59 11.77
CA LYS A 277 -4.43 -24.12 12.98
C LYS A 277 -3.11 -24.78 12.63
N MET A 278 -2.10 -24.46 13.41
CA MET A 278 -0.83 -25.20 13.46
C MET A 278 -0.42 -25.31 14.93
N SER A 279 -0.15 -26.54 15.35
CA SER A 279 0.03 -26.87 16.77
C SER A 279 1.19 -27.81 17.04
N SER A 280 1.87 -28.31 16.01
CA SER A 280 3.05 -29.15 16.19
C SER A 280 4.34 -28.42 15.74
N PRO A 281 5.47 -28.59 16.46
CA PRO A 281 6.75 -28.05 16.03
C PRO A 281 7.22 -28.59 14.67
N LYS A 282 6.79 -29.80 14.30
CA LYS A 282 7.08 -30.41 12.99
C LYS A 282 6.41 -29.63 11.85
N GLU A 283 5.12 -29.33 11.97
CA GLU A 283 4.41 -28.48 10.98
C GLU A 283 5.03 -27.09 10.87
N VAL A 284 5.49 -26.51 11.99
CA VAL A 284 6.17 -25.21 12.01
C VAL A 284 7.48 -25.28 11.24
N LEU A 285 8.27 -26.34 11.45
CA LEU A 285 9.54 -26.56 10.77
C LEU A 285 9.34 -26.71 9.25
N GLU A 286 8.39 -27.56 8.84
CA GLU A 286 8.06 -27.77 7.42
C GLU A 286 7.58 -26.47 6.75
N LYS A 287 6.74 -25.69 7.43
CA LYS A 287 6.27 -24.40 6.90
C LYS A 287 7.38 -23.35 6.81
N ILE A 288 8.28 -23.30 7.80
CA ILE A 288 9.44 -22.42 7.75
C ILE A 288 10.36 -22.80 6.59
N GLN A 289 10.60 -24.09 6.34
CA GLN A 289 11.39 -24.56 5.21
C GLN A 289 10.79 -24.13 3.87
N GLU A 290 9.48 -24.30 3.69
CA GLU A 290 8.76 -23.87 2.48
C GLU A 290 8.91 -22.35 2.24
N LEU A 291 8.67 -21.53 3.27
CA LEU A 291 8.82 -20.07 3.17
C LEU A 291 10.28 -19.66 2.88
N LEU A 292 11.25 -20.36 3.49
CA LEU A 292 12.66 -20.06 3.28
C LEU A 292 13.17 -20.48 1.91
N ALA A 293 12.64 -21.55 1.31
CA ALA A 293 13.00 -21.96 -0.04
C ALA A 293 12.73 -20.83 -1.05
N CYS A 294 11.51 -20.28 -1.04
CA CYS A 294 11.13 -19.15 -1.91
C CYS A 294 11.91 -17.87 -1.54
N LEU A 295 12.11 -17.61 -0.25
CA LEU A 295 12.81 -16.41 0.20
C LEU A 295 14.30 -16.42 -0.19
N VAL A 296 14.99 -17.56 -0.09
CA VAL A 296 16.42 -17.71 -0.43
C VAL A 296 16.65 -17.47 -1.92
N GLU A 297 15.80 -17.99 -2.79
CA GLU A 297 15.88 -17.74 -4.24
C GLU A 297 15.74 -16.24 -4.55
N ARG A 298 14.79 -15.55 -3.90
CA ARG A 298 14.65 -14.09 -4.05
C ARG A 298 15.82 -13.31 -3.45
N MET A 299 16.42 -13.78 -2.36
CA MET A 299 17.65 -13.18 -1.83
C MET A 299 18.80 -13.32 -2.82
N HIS A 300 18.93 -14.47 -3.48
CA HIS A 300 19.94 -14.72 -4.50
C HIS A 300 19.76 -13.79 -5.71
N ASN A 301 18.55 -13.75 -6.29
CA ASN A 301 18.24 -12.92 -7.46
C ASN A 301 18.42 -11.42 -7.21
N ASP A 302 18.21 -10.97 -5.98
CA ASP A 302 18.41 -9.57 -5.58
C ASP A 302 19.90 -9.18 -5.47
N GLY A 303 20.79 -10.14 -5.23
CA GLY A 303 22.24 -9.91 -5.24
C GLY A 303 22.81 -9.10 -4.08
N ARG A 304 22.00 -8.63 -3.11
CA ARG A 304 22.47 -7.95 -1.88
C ARG A 304 22.51 -8.90 -0.68
N ARG A 305 23.38 -8.60 0.28
CA ARG A 305 23.61 -9.47 1.45
C ARG A 305 22.47 -9.42 2.48
N PRO A 306 21.82 -10.56 2.81
CA PRO A 306 20.91 -10.62 3.93
C PRO A 306 21.70 -10.60 5.24
N GLN A 307 21.36 -9.68 6.15
CA GLN A 307 22.08 -9.50 7.42
C GLN A 307 21.29 -9.99 8.64
N THR A 308 19.97 -9.87 8.59
CA THR A 308 19.10 -10.26 9.71
C THR A 308 18.01 -11.19 9.22
N LEU A 309 17.70 -12.21 10.01
CA LEU A 309 16.50 -13.04 9.86
C LEU A 309 15.54 -12.71 11.00
N ARG A 310 14.30 -12.38 10.65
CA ARG A 310 13.20 -12.16 11.58
C ARG A 310 12.11 -13.17 11.32
N LEU A 311 11.66 -13.84 12.37
CA LEU A 311 10.51 -14.73 12.37
C LEU A 311 9.36 -14.04 13.10
N THR A 312 8.20 -13.97 12.44
CA THR A 312 6.97 -13.44 13.02
C THR A 312 5.92 -14.54 13.09
N ILE A 313 5.23 -14.67 14.22
CA ILE A 313 4.12 -15.60 14.41
C ILE A 313 2.87 -14.86 14.86
N ARG A 314 1.70 -15.42 14.57
CA ARG A 314 0.43 -14.98 15.17
C ARG A 314 -0.23 -16.15 15.90
N ARG A 315 -0.45 -15.98 17.20
CA ARG A 315 -1.23 -16.94 18.00
C ARG A 315 -2.72 -16.73 17.79
N TYR A 316 -3.48 -17.81 17.84
CA TYR A 316 -4.93 -17.71 17.94
C TYR A 316 -5.31 -17.01 19.25
N SER A 317 -6.21 -16.03 19.15
CA SER A 317 -6.81 -15.35 20.30
C SER A 317 -8.31 -15.22 20.06
N ALA A 318 -9.12 -15.57 21.07
CA ALA A 318 -10.57 -15.45 20.97
C ALA A 318 -11.04 -13.98 20.93
N SER A 319 -10.33 -13.08 21.63
CA SER A 319 -10.69 -11.67 21.80
C SER A 319 -9.99 -10.73 20.81
N ASN A 320 -8.82 -11.11 20.30
CA ASN A 320 -8.00 -10.24 19.44
C ASN A 320 -7.49 -11.00 18.20
N LYS A 321 -8.45 -11.52 17.42
CA LYS A 321 -8.26 -12.56 16.40
C LYS A 321 -7.20 -12.26 15.33
N TRP A 322 -6.89 -10.99 15.06
CA TRP A 322 -6.15 -10.62 13.84
C TRP A 322 -4.88 -9.78 14.05
N TYR A 323 -4.75 -9.07 15.18
CA TYR A 323 -3.76 -8.00 15.35
C TYR A 323 -2.50 -8.38 16.15
N SER A 324 -2.55 -9.42 16.99
CA SER A 324 -1.44 -9.75 17.90
C SER A 324 -0.37 -10.61 17.22
N ARG A 325 0.62 -9.95 16.60
CA ARG A 325 1.81 -10.60 16.03
C ARG A 325 2.99 -10.53 17.02
N GLU A 326 3.71 -11.63 17.19
CA GLU A 326 4.95 -11.71 17.98
C GLU A 326 6.12 -11.94 17.03
N SER A 327 7.25 -11.25 17.23
CA SER A 327 8.44 -11.46 16.41
C SER A 327 9.73 -11.61 17.23
N ARG A 328 10.68 -12.33 16.67
CA ARG A 328 12.07 -12.41 17.14
C ARG A 328 12.99 -12.33 15.92
N GLN A 329 14.15 -11.72 16.11
CA GLN A 329 15.14 -11.59 15.05
C GLN A 329 16.53 -11.97 15.54
N GLY A 330 17.41 -12.33 14.61
CA GLY A 330 18.82 -12.62 14.87
C GLY A 330 19.67 -12.39 13.63
N PRO A 331 20.98 -12.18 13.80
CA PRO A 331 21.89 -11.98 12.68
C PRO A 331 22.00 -13.27 11.85
N ILE A 332 22.16 -13.11 10.54
CA ILE A 332 22.50 -14.19 9.61
C ILE A 332 24.03 -14.29 9.56
N PRO A 333 24.63 -15.42 9.97
CA PRO A 333 26.07 -15.61 9.86
C PRO A 333 26.58 -15.44 8.43
N SER A 334 27.76 -14.83 8.30
CA SER A 334 28.40 -14.48 7.02
C SER A 334 28.47 -15.64 6.02
N HIS A 335 28.80 -16.84 6.49
CA HIS A 335 28.91 -18.05 5.67
C HIS A 335 27.57 -18.52 5.09
N ILE A 336 26.45 -18.28 5.77
CA ILE A 336 25.11 -18.59 5.24
C ILE A 336 24.81 -17.63 4.09
N GLY A 337 25.08 -16.35 4.27
CA GLY A 337 24.95 -15.34 3.22
C GLY A 337 25.73 -15.73 1.95
N GLN A 338 26.96 -16.24 2.09
CA GLN A 338 27.76 -16.68 0.95
C GLN A 338 27.14 -17.87 0.19
N LYS A 339 26.52 -18.81 0.90
CA LYS A 339 25.84 -19.96 0.27
C LYS A 339 24.66 -19.54 -0.60
N ILE A 340 23.91 -18.54 -0.15
CA ILE A 340 22.78 -17.98 -0.90
C ILE A 340 23.27 -17.41 -2.23
N ILE A 341 24.37 -16.66 -2.23
CA ILE A 341 24.96 -16.10 -3.46
C ILE A 341 25.47 -17.20 -4.38
N ASN A 342 26.16 -18.20 -3.84
CA ASN A 342 26.79 -19.24 -4.63
C ASN A 342 25.77 -20.23 -5.23
N GLY A 343 24.46 -19.99 -5.09
CA GLY A 343 23.41 -20.86 -5.59
C GLY A 343 23.22 -22.14 -4.78
N ASN A 344 23.81 -22.24 -3.58
CA ASN A 344 23.70 -23.42 -2.74
C ASN A 344 22.47 -23.33 -1.83
N PHE A 345 21.29 -23.39 -2.45
CA PHE A 345 20.01 -23.09 -1.83
C PHE A 345 19.65 -24.08 -0.72
N ASP A 346 19.75 -25.39 -0.96
CA ASP A 346 19.37 -26.41 0.03
C ASP A 346 20.13 -26.24 1.36
N ASN A 347 21.46 -26.06 1.28
CA ASN A 347 22.28 -25.85 2.46
C ASN A 347 21.98 -24.51 3.16
N ALA A 348 21.62 -23.47 2.41
CA ALA A 348 21.23 -22.19 2.99
C ALA A 348 19.88 -22.29 3.71
N VAL A 349 18.90 -22.96 3.09
CA VAL A 349 17.56 -23.20 3.65
C VAL A 349 17.66 -24.00 4.94
N ASP A 350 18.45 -25.08 5.00
CA ASP A 350 18.61 -25.89 6.22
C ASP A 350 19.20 -25.10 7.39
N GLN A 351 20.23 -24.28 7.12
CA GLN A 351 20.88 -23.48 8.15
C GLN A 351 20.00 -22.31 8.62
N LEU A 352 19.29 -21.66 7.70
CA LEU A 352 18.30 -20.63 8.05
C LEU A 352 17.10 -21.21 8.78
N THR A 353 16.64 -22.41 8.44
CA THR A 353 15.58 -23.13 9.14
C THR A 353 15.99 -23.41 10.58
N SER A 354 17.22 -23.89 10.77
CA SER A 354 17.78 -24.11 12.11
C SER A 354 17.83 -22.82 12.95
N LEU A 355 18.17 -21.69 12.32
CA LEU A 355 18.16 -20.38 12.97
C LEU A 355 16.73 -19.92 13.30
N ALA A 356 15.80 -20.02 12.34
CA ALA A 356 14.39 -19.67 12.52
C ALA A 356 13.74 -20.50 13.63
N MET A 357 14.02 -21.80 13.72
CA MET A 357 13.51 -22.66 14.79
C MET A 357 14.03 -22.23 16.16
N LYS A 358 15.29 -21.78 16.28
CA LYS A 358 15.79 -21.18 17.53
C LYS A 358 15.02 -19.91 17.90
N LEU A 359 14.66 -19.08 16.93
CA LEU A 359 13.83 -17.89 17.16
C LEU A 359 12.40 -18.27 17.57
N PHE A 360 11.84 -19.32 16.96
CA PHE A 360 10.54 -19.87 17.29
C PHE A 360 10.48 -20.35 18.75
N TYR A 361 11.44 -21.14 19.21
CA TYR A 361 11.48 -21.63 20.61
C TYR A 361 11.70 -20.50 21.64
N LYS A 362 12.21 -19.34 21.23
CA LYS A 362 12.25 -18.13 22.09
C LYS A 362 10.87 -17.47 22.23
N MET A 363 9.93 -17.75 21.33
CA MET A 363 8.55 -17.25 21.39
C MET A 363 7.62 -18.28 22.02
N VAL A 364 7.82 -19.57 21.74
CA VAL A 364 6.97 -20.66 22.22
C VAL A 364 7.71 -21.51 23.24
N VAL A 365 7.21 -21.53 24.47
CA VAL A 365 7.75 -22.38 25.55
C VAL A 365 7.52 -23.85 25.19
N SER A 366 8.60 -24.65 25.17
CA SER A 366 8.68 -26.01 24.63
C SER A 366 7.69 -27.04 25.20
N ASN A 367 7.00 -26.73 26.31
CA ASN A 367 6.06 -27.61 27.00
C ASN A 367 4.63 -27.06 27.09
N LYS A 368 4.31 -25.97 26.37
CA LYS A 368 2.96 -25.41 26.33
C LYS A 368 2.33 -25.66 24.97
N ALA A 369 1.09 -26.13 24.97
CA ALA A 369 0.29 -26.20 23.76
C ALA A 369 0.19 -24.82 23.11
N PHE A 370 0.29 -24.77 21.78
CA PHE A 370 0.16 -23.55 21.01
C PHE A 370 -0.76 -23.76 19.81
N HIS A 371 -1.32 -22.65 19.33
CA HIS A 371 -2.15 -22.59 18.14
C HIS A 371 -1.72 -21.35 17.36
N LEU A 372 -0.94 -21.57 16.30
CA LEU A 372 -0.56 -20.51 15.38
C LEU A 372 -1.58 -20.37 14.24
N THR A 373 -1.62 -19.18 13.67
CA THR A 373 -2.47 -18.84 12.51
C THR A 373 -1.70 -18.16 11.38
N LEU A 374 -0.40 -17.90 11.59
CA LEU A 374 0.47 -17.21 10.65
C LEU A 374 1.94 -17.44 11.01
N ILE A 375 2.78 -17.63 9.99
CA ILE A 375 4.23 -17.56 10.06
C ILE A 375 4.72 -16.63 8.94
N ASN A 376 5.68 -15.77 9.26
CA ASN A 376 6.34 -14.90 8.29
C ASN A 376 7.86 -14.90 8.54
N SER A 377 8.62 -15.18 7.48
CA SER A 377 10.09 -15.12 7.45
C SER A 377 10.52 -13.87 6.71
N ILE A 378 11.27 -13.00 7.38
CA ILE A 378 11.69 -11.70 6.85
C ILE A 378 13.21 -11.61 6.91
N SER A 379 13.81 -11.10 5.84
CA SER A 379 15.22 -10.73 5.85
C SER A 379 15.41 -9.26 5.51
N SER A 380 16.18 -8.57 6.35
CA SER A 380 16.65 -7.20 6.08
C SER A 380 18.10 -7.19 5.67
N LYS A 381 18.47 -6.15 4.93
CA LYS A 381 19.73 -6.01 4.21
C LYS A 381 20.33 -4.64 4.50
N ASP A 382 21.62 -4.48 4.22
CA ASP A 382 22.21 -3.15 4.10
C ASP A 382 22.00 -2.67 2.65
N PRO A 383 21.41 -1.47 2.45
CA PRO A 383 21.13 -0.94 1.13
C PRO A 383 22.38 -0.71 0.26
N ASN A 384 23.57 -0.59 0.87
CA ASN A 384 24.83 -0.33 0.18
C ASN A 384 25.77 -1.55 0.11
N ASP A 385 25.42 -2.66 0.79
CA ASP A 385 26.24 -3.88 0.83
C ASP A 385 25.87 -4.81 -0.33
N HIS A 386 26.29 -4.37 -1.52
CA HIS A 386 26.40 -5.26 -2.67
C HIS A 386 27.59 -6.19 -2.44
N PHE A 387 27.41 -7.47 -2.73
CA PHE A 387 28.55 -8.37 -2.77
C PHE A 387 29.50 -7.89 -3.87
N THR A 388 30.68 -7.41 -3.48
CA THR A 388 31.75 -7.19 -4.43
C THR A 388 32.05 -8.54 -5.09
N GLN A 389 31.85 -8.65 -6.40
CA GLN A 389 32.49 -9.71 -7.16
C GLN A 389 34.00 -9.41 -7.08
N SER A 390 34.66 -9.93 -6.05
CA SER A 390 36.10 -10.08 -6.05
C SER A 390 36.42 -11.06 -7.17
N GLY A 391 36.88 -10.52 -8.31
CA GLY A 391 37.50 -11.27 -9.39
C GLY A 391 38.80 -11.93 -8.97
#